data_AF-V8D1B2-F1
#
_entry.id   AF-V8D1B2-F1
#
_cell.length_a   1.000
_cell.length_b   1.000
_cell.length_c   1.000
_cell.angle_alpha   90.00
_cell.angle_beta   90.00
_cell.angle_gamma   90.00
#
_symmetry.space_group_name_H-M   'P 1'
#
loop_
_entity.id
_entity.type
_entity.pdbx_description
1 polymer ?
#
loop_
_entity_poly.entity_id
_entity_poly.type
_entity_poly.pdbx_seq_one_letter_code
_entity_poly.pdbx_strand_id
1 'polypeptide(L)'
;MLDKMIVDSGGTGSALLVNAPDFPNLAPINDSAQQYVADNCSECSLEFLGIPAADLGGDVASTIAAKVRQNPDIKYVITTFSSVATGLAPALKSAGLTDVKPYLSGLSEAEVELVRNGTYPAGDLYPVNDYPWLLFDQIARFSVGADTLQAQHDSTGLQLWTTETVPDGMTSWDPPNYQEQYKKLWLIT
;
A
#
# COMPACT_ATOMS: atom_id res chain seq x y z
N MET A 1 3.75 -5.04 -0.14
CA MET A 1 3.32 -5.64 1.14
C MET A 1 3.20 -7.17 1.13
N LEU A 2 2.76 -7.83 0.05
CA LEU A 2 2.65 -9.29 0.00
C LEU A 2 3.98 -10.00 0.27
N ASP A 3 5.10 -9.49 -0.27
CA ASP A 3 6.44 -10.01 0.07
C ASP A 3 6.74 -9.96 1.56
N LYS A 4 6.31 -8.88 2.24
CA LYS A 4 6.52 -8.75 3.68
C LYS A 4 5.78 -9.84 4.44
N MET A 5 4.55 -10.16 4.04
CA MET A 5 3.80 -11.29 4.60
C MET A 5 4.53 -12.62 4.34
N ILE A 6 4.96 -12.86 3.08
CA ILE A 6 5.66 -14.09 2.70
C ILE A 6 6.92 -14.28 3.56
N VAL A 7 7.75 -13.25 3.66
CA VAL A 7 8.97 -13.27 4.48
C VAL A 7 8.65 -13.44 5.98
N ASP A 8 7.70 -12.67 6.52
CA ASP A 8 7.36 -12.72 7.94
C ASP A 8 6.76 -14.05 8.39
N SER A 9 6.07 -14.73 7.48
CA SER A 9 5.43 -16.03 7.75
C SER A 9 6.35 -17.22 7.46
N GLY A 10 7.56 -16.98 6.94
CA GLY A 10 8.42 -18.04 6.43
C GLY A 10 7.80 -18.82 5.27
N GLY A 11 6.95 -18.17 4.46
CA GLY A 11 6.32 -18.75 3.28
C GLY A 11 5.01 -19.51 3.52
N THR A 12 4.31 -19.27 4.64
CA THR A 12 3.05 -19.98 4.97
C THR A 12 1.92 -19.02 5.40
N GLY A 13 2.03 -17.75 4.99
CA GLY A 13 1.16 -16.67 5.47
C GLY A 13 -0.25 -16.75 4.89
N SER A 14 -1.24 -16.51 5.76
CA SER A 14 -2.64 -16.31 5.38
C SER A 14 -3.04 -14.86 5.64
N ALA A 15 -3.47 -14.17 4.59
CA ALA A 15 -3.86 -12.76 4.65
C ALA A 15 -5.29 -12.51 4.20
N LEU A 16 -5.90 -11.48 4.80
CA LEU A 16 -7.05 -10.78 4.25
C LEU A 16 -6.57 -9.55 3.48
N LEU A 17 -6.80 -9.51 2.17
CA LEU A 17 -6.61 -8.32 1.35
C LEU A 17 -7.91 -7.50 1.35
N VAL A 18 -7.84 -6.30 1.89
CA VAL A 18 -8.96 -5.34 1.96
C VAL A 18 -8.80 -4.35 0.82
N ASN A 19 -9.82 -4.27 -0.04
CA ASN A 19 -9.77 -3.48 -1.26
C ASN A 19 -11.11 -2.78 -1.53
N ALA A 20 -11.15 -1.76 -2.38
CA ALA A 20 -12.37 -1.08 -2.82
C ALA A 20 -12.50 -1.20 -4.35
N PRO A 21 -13.02 -2.32 -4.86
CA PRO A 21 -13.00 -2.63 -6.29
C PRO A 21 -13.92 -1.73 -7.13
N ASP A 22 -14.82 -0.97 -6.50
CA ASP A 22 -15.66 0.03 -7.17
C ASP A 22 -14.82 1.16 -7.80
N PHE A 23 -13.57 1.35 -7.36
CA PHE A 23 -12.62 2.28 -7.95
C PHE A 23 -11.84 1.58 -9.08
N PRO A 24 -11.88 2.09 -10.33
CA PRO A 24 -11.29 1.41 -11.49
C PRO A 24 -9.81 1.06 -11.34
N ASN A 25 -9.03 1.89 -10.65
CA ASN A 25 -7.60 1.64 -10.40
C ASN A 25 -7.36 0.54 -9.35
N LEU A 26 -8.36 0.25 -8.50
CA LEU A 26 -8.28 -0.76 -7.44
C LEU A 26 -8.92 -2.09 -7.84
N ALA A 27 -9.86 -2.08 -8.80
CA ALA A 27 -10.51 -3.27 -9.34
C ALA A 27 -9.53 -4.43 -9.69
N PRO A 28 -8.40 -4.20 -10.40
CA PRO A 28 -7.51 -5.29 -10.81
C PRO A 28 -6.58 -5.81 -9.70
N ILE A 29 -6.55 -5.16 -8.52
CA ILE A 29 -5.57 -5.49 -7.46
C ILE A 29 -5.82 -6.90 -6.90
N ASN A 30 -7.07 -7.34 -6.78
CA ASN A 30 -7.36 -8.68 -6.22
C ASN A 30 -6.75 -9.78 -7.10
N ASP A 31 -6.99 -9.72 -8.41
CA ASP A 31 -6.47 -10.70 -9.36
C ASP A 31 -4.94 -10.66 -9.41
N SER A 32 -4.37 -9.45 -9.42
CA SER A 32 -2.91 -9.27 -9.41
C SER A 32 -2.27 -9.81 -8.13
N ALA A 33 -2.89 -9.58 -6.97
CA ALA A 33 -2.43 -10.10 -5.69
C ALA A 33 -2.55 -11.62 -5.60
N GLN A 34 -3.65 -12.18 -6.11
CA GLN A 34 -3.87 -13.62 -6.17
C GLN A 34 -2.78 -14.30 -7.02
N GLN A 35 -2.55 -13.78 -8.23
CA GLN A 35 -1.51 -14.28 -9.13
C GLN A 35 -0.13 -14.17 -8.49
N TYR A 36 0.19 -13.02 -7.89
CA TYR A 36 1.47 -12.80 -7.22
C TYR A 36 1.73 -13.83 -6.12
N VAL A 37 0.74 -14.09 -5.25
CA VAL A 37 0.90 -15.09 -4.19
C VAL A 37 1.00 -16.50 -4.75
N ALA A 38 0.21 -16.85 -5.77
CA ALA A 38 0.30 -18.16 -6.41
C ALA A 38 1.69 -18.43 -7.01
N ASP A 39 2.30 -17.41 -7.63
CA ASP A 39 3.61 -17.54 -8.28
C ASP A 39 4.78 -17.55 -7.29
N ASN A 40 4.64 -16.86 -6.15
CA ASN A 40 5.76 -16.61 -5.24
C ASN A 40 5.64 -17.32 -3.87
N CYS A 41 4.47 -17.86 -3.51
CA CYS A 41 4.26 -18.55 -2.24
C CYS A 41 3.11 -19.57 -2.32
N SER A 42 3.43 -20.79 -2.73
CA SER A 42 2.44 -21.87 -2.91
C SER A 42 1.72 -22.34 -1.64
N GLU A 43 2.30 -22.07 -0.47
CA GLU A 43 1.69 -22.40 0.84
C GLU A 43 1.00 -21.18 1.50
N CYS A 44 1.07 -20.00 0.89
CA CYS A 44 0.34 -18.84 1.35
C CYS A 44 -1.11 -18.85 0.85
N SER A 45 -2.00 -18.16 1.57
CA SER A 45 -3.39 -17.97 1.17
C SER A 45 -3.80 -16.49 1.22
N LEU A 46 -4.73 -16.13 0.33
CA LEU A 46 -5.38 -14.83 0.31
C LEU A 46 -6.89 -14.99 0.33
N GLU A 47 -7.52 -14.30 1.26
CA GLU A 47 -8.94 -13.95 1.19
C GLU A 47 -9.10 -12.48 0.81
N PHE A 48 -10.21 -12.16 0.17
CA PHE A 48 -10.53 -10.80 -0.25
C PHE A 48 -11.72 -10.24 0.52
N LEU A 49 -11.62 -8.99 0.94
CA LEU A 49 -12.73 -8.20 1.43
C LEU A 49 -12.88 -6.95 0.57
N GLY A 50 -13.92 -6.93 -0.26
CA GLY A 50 -14.33 -5.74 -1.00
C GLY A 50 -15.13 -4.80 -0.10
N ILE A 51 -14.67 -3.57 0.06
CA ILE A 51 -15.39 -2.48 0.71
C ILE A 51 -16.08 -1.66 -0.38
N PRO A 52 -17.42 -1.62 -0.43
CA PRO A 52 -18.16 -0.78 -1.36
C PRO A 52 -17.83 0.70 -1.18
N ALA A 53 -17.85 1.48 -2.26
CA ALA A 53 -17.56 2.92 -2.19
C ALA A 53 -18.48 3.67 -1.21
N ALA A 54 -19.73 3.25 -1.10
CA ALA A 54 -20.71 3.84 -0.17
C ALA A 54 -20.39 3.56 1.31
N ASP A 55 -19.62 2.51 1.60
CA ASP A 55 -19.32 2.06 2.96
C ASP A 55 -17.96 2.57 3.47
N LEU A 56 -17.18 3.27 2.63
CA LEU A 56 -15.87 3.80 3.01
C LEU A 56 -15.89 4.79 4.18
N GLY A 57 -17.00 5.50 4.38
CA GLY A 57 -17.20 6.39 5.53
C GLY A 57 -17.71 5.69 6.79
N GLY A 58 -17.99 4.39 6.71
CA GLY A 58 -18.52 3.58 7.81
C GLY A 58 -17.44 2.95 8.69
N ASP A 59 -17.85 1.97 9.51
CA ASP A 59 -16.96 1.23 10.39
C ASP A 59 -16.31 0.03 9.66
N VAL A 60 -15.35 0.34 8.79
CA VAL A 60 -14.60 -0.66 8.03
C VAL A 60 -13.75 -1.54 8.96
N ALA A 61 -13.19 -0.99 10.04
CA ALA A 61 -12.36 -1.72 10.98
C ALA A 61 -13.12 -2.86 11.69
N SER A 62 -14.36 -2.62 12.12
CA SER A 62 -15.22 -3.68 12.69
C SER A 62 -15.56 -4.76 11.66
N THR A 63 -15.77 -4.38 10.40
CA THR A 63 -16.03 -5.33 9.30
C THR A 63 -14.84 -6.25 9.07
N ILE A 64 -13.64 -5.68 9.04
CA ILE A 64 -12.38 -6.43 8.94
C ILE A 64 -12.24 -7.39 10.13
N ALA A 65 -12.40 -6.91 11.36
CA ALA A 65 -12.29 -7.74 12.56
C ALA A 65 -13.33 -8.88 12.59
N ALA A 66 -14.55 -8.64 12.09
CA ALA A 66 -15.55 -9.68 11.93
C ALA A 66 -15.13 -10.74 10.91
N LYS A 67 -14.56 -10.33 9.77
CA LYS A 67 -14.07 -11.24 8.73
C LYS A 67 -12.90 -12.10 9.23
N VAL A 68 -11.95 -11.50 9.94
CA VAL A 68 -10.82 -12.24 10.55
C VAL A 68 -11.30 -13.22 11.63
N ARG A 69 -12.31 -12.88 12.43
CA ARG A 69 -12.89 -13.85 13.40
C ARG A 69 -13.54 -15.07 12.75
N GLN A 70 -14.01 -14.97 11.51
CA GLN A 70 -14.59 -16.10 10.79
C GLN A 70 -13.53 -17.08 10.28
N ASN A 71 -12.28 -16.62 10.11
CA ASN A 71 -11.16 -17.45 9.72
C ASN A 71 -9.92 -17.17 10.61
N PRO A 72 -9.69 -17.97 11.66
CA PRO A 72 -8.58 -17.77 12.58
C PRO A 72 -7.20 -18.04 11.96
N ASP A 73 -7.12 -18.63 10.75
CA ASP A 73 -5.86 -18.84 10.04
C ASP A 73 -5.30 -17.52 9.51
N ILE A 74 -6.15 -16.49 9.31
CA ILE A 74 -5.72 -15.17 8.86
C ILE A 74 -4.86 -14.51 9.94
N LYS A 75 -3.57 -14.34 9.66
CA LYS A 75 -2.60 -13.68 10.55
C LYS A 75 -2.16 -12.31 10.04
N TYR A 76 -2.58 -11.92 8.86
CA TYR A 76 -2.20 -10.67 8.23
C TYR A 76 -3.43 -9.99 7.64
N VAL A 77 -3.53 -8.67 7.79
CA VAL A 77 -4.52 -7.86 7.08
C VAL A 77 -3.75 -6.85 6.26
N ILE A 78 -3.99 -6.81 4.95
CA ILE A 78 -3.29 -5.94 4.01
C ILE A 78 -4.33 -5.03 3.38
N THR A 79 -4.16 -3.71 3.46
CA THR A 79 -5.10 -2.76 2.86
C THR A 79 -4.53 -2.14 1.59
N THR A 80 -5.37 -1.85 0.59
CA THR A 80 -4.92 -1.14 -0.62
C THR A 80 -4.92 0.38 -0.47
N PHE A 81 -5.41 0.89 0.67
CA PHE A 81 -5.38 2.31 1.05
C PHE A 81 -5.47 2.44 2.58
N SER A 82 -4.76 3.39 3.17
CA SER A 82 -4.57 3.50 4.62
C SER A 82 -5.76 4.13 5.34
N SER A 83 -6.52 5.00 4.68
CA SER A 83 -7.57 5.83 5.31
C SER A 83 -8.70 5.05 5.97
N VAL A 84 -8.99 3.83 5.53
CA VAL A 84 -9.98 2.94 6.18
C VAL A 84 -9.39 2.08 7.30
N ALA A 85 -8.09 2.16 7.49
CA ALA A 85 -7.33 1.25 8.33
C ALA A 85 -6.49 1.96 9.41
N THR A 86 -6.48 3.29 9.49
CA THR A 86 -5.79 4.02 10.58
C THR A 86 -6.27 3.58 11.99
N GLY A 87 -7.53 3.19 12.13
CA GLY A 87 -8.11 2.63 13.37
C GLY A 87 -8.08 1.10 13.48
N LEU A 88 -7.50 0.39 12.52
CA LEU A 88 -7.60 -1.07 12.43
C LEU A 88 -6.82 -1.78 13.54
N ALA A 89 -5.57 -1.39 13.80
CA ALA A 89 -4.76 -2.01 14.84
C ALA A 89 -5.43 -1.98 16.24
N PRO A 90 -5.92 -0.83 16.75
CA PRO A 90 -6.63 -0.81 18.02
C PRO A 90 -7.97 -1.57 17.98
N ALA A 91 -8.67 -1.61 16.84
CA ALA A 91 -9.90 -2.40 16.70
C ALA A 91 -9.63 -3.91 16.77
N LEU A 92 -8.62 -4.41 16.06
CA LEU A 92 -8.18 -5.82 16.13
C LEU A 92 -7.80 -6.20 17.56
N LYS A 93 -7.00 -5.36 18.23
CA LYS A 93 -6.61 -5.56 19.63
C LYS A 93 -7.83 -5.62 20.57
N SER A 94 -8.78 -4.71 20.40
CA SER A 94 -10.02 -4.67 21.21
C SER A 94 -10.92 -5.88 20.96
N ALA A 95 -10.86 -6.46 19.75
CA ALA A 95 -11.55 -7.69 19.39
C ALA A 95 -10.83 -8.97 19.86
N GLY A 96 -9.69 -8.85 20.56
CA GLY A 96 -8.87 -9.98 21.02
C GLY A 96 -8.00 -10.62 19.93
N LEU A 97 -7.90 -10.00 18.75
CA LEU A 97 -7.11 -10.47 17.60
C LEU A 97 -5.67 -9.94 17.68
N THR A 98 -4.97 -10.23 18.78
CA THR A 98 -3.66 -9.64 19.07
C THR A 98 -2.49 -10.24 18.28
N ASP A 99 -2.72 -11.37 17.63
CA ASP A 99 -1.76 -12.08 16.77
C ASP A 99 -1.88 -11.70 15.29
N VAL A 100 -2.84 -10.85 14.93
CA VAL A 100 -3.09 -10.40 13.56
C VAL A 100 -2.29 -9.13 13.28
N LYS A 101 -1.51 -9.14 12.20
CA LYS A 101 -0.64 -8.05 11.77
C LYS A 101 -1.29 -7.21 10.67
N PRO A 102 -1.76 -5.97 10.95
CA PRO A 102 -2.25 -5.07 9.92
C PRO A 102 -1.10 -4.36 9.20
N TYR A 103 -1.10 -4.38 7.87
CA TYR A 103 -0.19 -3.60 7.02
C TYR A 103 -0.99 -2.58 6.21
N LEU A 104 -0.51 -1.34 6.18
CA LEU A 104 -1.18 -0.21 5.53
C LEU A 104 -0.53 0.15 4.20
N SER A 105 -1.32 0.40 3.16
CA SER A 105 -0.81 0.99 1.92
C SER A 105 -1.04 2.49 1.83
N GLY A 106 -0.05 3.24 1.35
CA GLY A 106 -0.20 4.66 1.09
C GLY A 106 -0.27 5.52 2.34
N LEU A 107 0.67 5.31 3.26
CA LEU A 107 0.72 5.99 4.55
C LEU A 107 0.68 7.52 4.40
N SER A 108 -0.09 8.17 5.25
CA SER A 108 0.08 9.59 5.58
C SER A 108 1.24 9.78 6.56
N GLU A 109 1.74 11.02 6.71
CA GLU A 109 2.77 11.36 7.70
C GLU A 109 2.41 10.89 9.12
N ALA A 110 1.16 11.05 9.52
CA ALA A 110 0.70 10.59 10.84
C ALA A 110 0.78 9.05 10.98
N GLU A 111 0.52 8.31 9.90
CA GLU A 111 0.55 6.85 9.90
C GLU A 111 1.97 6.29 9.84
N VAL A 112 2.92 7.03 9.27
CA VAL A 112 4.36 6.70 9.36
C VAL A 112 4.80 6.63 10.82
N GLU A 113 4.35 7.55 11.67
CA GLU A 113 4.66 7.51 13.11
C GLU A 113 4.01 6.31 13.82
N LEU A 114 2.83 5.88 13.36
CA LEU A 114 2.19 4.65 13.86
C LEU A 114 2.97 3.38 13.45
N VAL A 115 3.66 3.39 12.31
CA VAL A 115 4.60 2.31 11.96
C VAL A 115 5.86 2.38 12.83
N ARG A 116 6.40 3.59 13.04
CA ARG A 116 7.60 3.84 13.87
C ARG A 116 7.42 3.39 15.31
N ASN A 117 6.29 3.70 15.93
CA ASN A 117 6.02 3.33 17.31
C ASN A 117 5.54 1.87 17.49
N GLY A 118 5.43 1.11 16.38
CA GLY A 118 5.05 -0.30 16.40
C GLY A 118 3.54 -0.57 16.47
N THR A 119 2.69 0.46 16.35
CA THR A 119 1.23 0.27 16.23
C THR A 119 0.88 -0.51 14.96
N TYR A 120 1.55 -0.19 13.84
CA TYR A 120 1.50 -0.98 12.61
C TYR A 120 2.87 -1.60 12.31
N PRO A 121 2.96 -2.92 12.10
CA PRO A 121 4.24 -3.59 11.85
C PRO A 121 4.90 -3.24 10.50
N ALA A 122 4.11 -2.80 9.52
CA ALA A 122 4.61 -2.35 8.23
C ALA A 122 3.60 -1.46 7.50
N GLY A 123 4.10 -0.69 6.54
CA GLY A 123 3.27 -0.06 5.52
C GLY A 123 4.12 0.41 4.34
N ASP A 124 3.51 1.04 3.35
CA ASP A 124 4.22 1.63 2.22
C ASP A 124 3.88 3.10 1.98
N LEU A 125 4.86 3.82 1.40
CA LEU A 125 4.74 5.22 1.03
C LEU A 125 4.82 5.40 -0.47
N TYR A 126 3.99 6.33 -0.95
CA TYR A 126 4.08 6.85 -2.31
C TYR A 126 5.20 7.91 -2.43
N PRO A 127 5.74 8.11 -3.64
CA PRO A 127 6.65 9.21 -3.98
C PRO A 127 5.84 10.49 -4.21
N VAL A 128 5.22 11.02 -3.15
CA VAL A 128 4.23 12.11 -3.26
C VAL A 128 4.80 13.42 -3.78
N ASN A 129 6.10 13.69 -3.61
CA ASN A 129 6.73 14.91 -4.12
C ASN A 129 7.27 14.73 -5.55
N ASP A 130 7.58 13.51 -5.96
CA ASP A 130 7.95 13.17 -7.34
C ASP A 130 6.76 13.24 -8.29
N TYR A 131 5.56 12.86 -7.83
CA TYR A 131 4.36 12.80 -8.69
C TYR A 131 4.05 14.08 -9.47
N PRO A 132 4.07 15.30 -8.88
CA PRO A 132 3.89 16.53 -9.64
C PRO A 132 4.95 16.72 -10.73
N TRP A 133 6.20 16.33 -10.50
CA TRP A 133 7.27 16.45 -11.49
C TRP A 133 7.06 15.48 -12.66
N LEU A 134 6.68 14.24 -12.35
CA LEU A 134 6.26 13.29 -13.37
C LEU A 134 5.11 13.86 -14.21
N LEU A 135 4.06 14.41 -13.57
CA LEU A 135 2.93 15.01 -14.29
C LEU A 135 3.36 16.18 -15.18
N PHE A 136 4.22 17.07 -14.68
CA PHE A 136 4.72 18.19 -15.49
C PHE A 136 5.60 17.72 -16.66
N ASP A 137 6.39 16.64 -16.48
CA ASP A 137 7.15 16.04 -17.57
C ASP A 137 6.24 15.53 -18.68
N GLN A 138 5.14 14.85 -18.31
CA GLN A 138 4.11 14.38 -19.25
C GLN A 138 3.47 15.55 -20.02
N ILE A 139 3.12 16.64 -19.31
CA ILE A 139 2.54 17.84 -19.92
C ILE A 139 3.54 18.51 -20.88
N ALA A 140 4.81 18.63 -20.48
CA ALA A 140 5.86 19.24 -21.29
C ALA A 140 6.08 18.45 -22.58
N ARG A 141 6.20 17.12 -22.49
CA ARG A 141 6.31 16.22 -23.65
C ARG A 141 5.14 16.36 -24.60
N PHE A 142 3.92 16.31 -24.06
CA PHE A 142 2.71 16.46 -24.85
C PHE A 142 2.67 17.79 -25.61
N SER A 143 3.09 18.89 -24.96
CA SER A 143 3.05 20.25 -25.55
C SER A 143 3.95 20.42 -26.79
N VAL A 144 5.00 19.61 -26.92
CA VAL A 144 5.94 19.63 -28.04
C VAL A 144 5.76 18.45 -29.00
N GLY A 145 4.69 17.68 -28.83
CA GLY A 145 4.40 16.49 -29.64
C GLY A 145 5.36 15.31 -29.41
N ALA A 146 6.05 15.27 -28.27
CA ALA A 146 6.86 14.13 -27.87
C ALA A 146 5.98 13.01 -27.30
N ASP A 147 6.49 11.77 -27.37
CA ASP A 147 5.88 10.63 -26.69
C ASP A 147 5.88 10.89 -25.18
N THR A 148 4.71 10.68 -24.57
CA THR A 148 4.52 10.79 -23.13
C THR A 148 5.08 9.58 -22.38
N LEU A 149 5.54 8.52 -23.07
CA LEU A 149 6.17 7.36 -22.44
C LEU A 149 5.29 6.72 -21.35
N GLN A 150 3.96 6.84 -21.47
CA GLN A 150 3.01 6.42 -20.43
C GLN A 150 3.21 4.97 -19.99
N ALA A 151 3.44 4.06 -20.94
CA ALA A 151 3.64 2.64 -20.64
C ALA A 151 4.99 2.30 -19.96
N GLN A 152 5.93 3.24 -19.92
CA GLN A 152 7.26 3.05 -19.30
C GLN A 152 7.38 3.77 -17.95
N HIS A 153 6.45 4.68 -17.65
CA HIS A 153 6.47 5.54 -16.47
C HIS A 153 5.12 5.54 -15.74
N ASP A 154 4.26 4.54 -15.97
CA ASP A 154 2.97 4.40 -15.30
C ASP A 154 3.10 4.03 -13.82
N SER A 155 4.28 3.59 -13.39
CA SER A 155 4.57 3.23 -12.01
C SER A 155 5.79 3.97 -11.49
N THR A 156 5.59 4.74 -10.43
CA THR A 156 6.65 5.37 -9.64
C THR A 156 7.19 4.46 -8.54
N GLY A 157 6.67 3.23 -8.44
CA GLY A 157 6.95 2.31 -7.35
C GLY A 157 6.41 2.77 -6.00
N LEU A 158 6.32 1.81 -5.07
CA LEU A 158 6.01 2.02 -3.66
C LEU A 158 7.19 1.52 -2.85
N GLN A 159 7.52 2.19 -1.75
CA GLN A 159 8.53 1.69 -0.83
C GLN A 159 7.89 1.12 0.41
N LEU A 160 8.22 -0.14 0.71
CA LEU A 160 7.88 -0.83 1.94
C LEU A 160 8.76 -0.32 3.09
N TRP A 161 8.10 -0.02 4.21
CA TRP A 161 8.70 0.44 5.46
C TRP A 161 8.23 -0.44 6.61
N THR A 162 9.14 -0.69 7.55
CA THR A 162 8.87 -1.41 8.80
C THR A 162 9.25 -0.54 9.98
N THR A 163 8.94 -0.97 11.20
CA THR A 163 9.41 -0.32 12.43
C THR A 163 10.94 -0.17 12.47
N GLU A 164 11.69 -1.00 11.75
CA GLU A 164 13.17 -0.97 11.72
C GLU A 164 13.73 -0.07 10.60
N THR A 165 12.99 0.07 9.50
CA THR A 165 13.49 0.70 8.27
C THR A 165 12.84 2.04 7.99
N VAL A 166 12.20 2.67 8.98
CA VAL A 166 11.48 3.94 8.84
C VAL A 166 12.39 5.15 9.14
N PRO A 167 13.00 5.83 8.14
CA PRO A 167 13.73 7.07 8.36
C PRO A 167 12.95 8.13 9.11
N ASP A 168 13.66 8.88 9.96
CA ASP A 168 13.10 9.97 10.75
C ASP A 168 12.59 11.12 9.85
N GLY A 169 11.39 11.61 10.15
CA GLY A 169 10.79 12.78 9.47
C GLY A 169 10.44 12.57 7.99
N MET A 170 10.51 11.34 7.47
CA MET A 170 10.19 11.07 6.07
C MET A 170 8.69 10.89 5.87
N THR A 171 8.16 11.61 4.90
CA THR A 171 6.72 11.68 4.60
C THR A 171 6.39 11.24 3.17
N SER A 172 7.41 10.82 2.42
CA SER A 172 7.35 10.43 1.02
C SER A 172 8.49 9.50 0.69
N TRP A 173 8.32 8.62 -0.29
CA TRP A 173 9.40 7.84 -0.90
C TRP A 173 9.85 8.46 -2.23
N ASP A 174 10.43 9.66 -2.24
CA ASP A 174 10.87 10.24 -3.50
C ASP A 174 12.21 9.66 -3.96
N PRO A 175 12.38 9.30 -5.25
CA PRO A 175 13.67 8.90 -5.78
C PRO A 175 14.74 9.95 -5.50
N PRO A 176 15.96 9.58 -5.05
CA PRO A 176 17.00 10.55 -4.79
C PRO A 176 17.30 11.45 -6.00
N ASN A 177 17.40 12.76 -5.74
CA ASN A 177 17.69 13.78 -6.75
C ASN A 177 16.68 13.88 -7.92
N TYR A 178 15.45 13.38 -7.76
CA TYR A 178 14.43 13.39 -8.84
C TYR A 178 14.29 14.76 -9.52
N GLN A 179 14.25 15.86 -8.75
CA GLN A 179 14.15 17.23 -9.29
C GLN A 179 15.28 17.59 -10.26
N GLU A 180 16.52 17.24 -9.92
CA GLU A 180 17.68 17.50 -10.78
C GLU A 180 17.66 16.63 -12.04
N GLN A 181 17.12 15.41 -11.94
CA GLN A 181 16.93 14.55 -13.10
C GLN A 181 15.91 15.15 -14.09
N TYR A 182 14.77 15.66 -13.59
CA TYR A 182 13.80 16.35 -14.45
C TYR A 182 14.33 17.64 -15.05
N LYS A 183 14.99 18.50 -14.26
CA LYS A 183 15.62 19.72 -14.79
C LYS A 183 16.58 19.40 -15.95
N LYS A 184 17.38 18.34 -15.80
CA LYS A 184 18.25 17.86 -16.88
C LYS A 184 17.47 17.37 -18.09
N LEU A 185 16.35 16.64 -17.91
CA LEU A 185 15.47 16.22 -19.02
C LEU A 185 14.84 17.42 -19.74
N TRP A 186 14.47 18.46 -18.99
CA TRP A 186 13.84 19.68 -19.50
C TRP A 186 14.84 20.73 -20.00
N LEU A 187 16.15 20.44 -19.90
CA LEU A 187 17.24 21.35 -20.27
C LEU A 187 17.20 22.68 -19.49
N ILE A 188 16.75 22.64 -18.24
CA ILE A 188 16.74 23.78 -17.31
C ILE A 188 18.01 23.68 -16.44
N THR A 189 18.83 24.73 -16.44
CA THR A 189 20.02 24.88 -15.59
C THR A 189 19.71 25.53 -14.25
#